data_AF-A0A6A4QPG7-F1
#
_entry.id   AF-A0A6A4QPG7-F1
#
_cell.length_a   1.000
_cell.length_b   1.000
_cell.length_c   1.000
_cell.angle_alpha   90.00
_cell.angle_beta   90.00
_cell.angle_gamma   90.00
#
_symmetry.space_group_name_H-M   'P 1'
#
loop_
_entity.id
_entity.type
_entity.pdbx_description
1 polymer ?
#
loop_
_entity_poly.entity_id
_entity_poly.type
_entity_poly.pdbx_seq_one_letter_code
_entity_poly.pdbx_strand_id
1 'polypeptide(L)'
;MASNSRSSIIHVSLMVAFLASNIALANDNVPIPAVKSQLNSWYHQNVKPLSQRKTTLDPSLVAAESAATVIKVMQDGSGNFKTINEAIKSIPKGNTKRVMVYIGSGTYNEKIRIEREKPFITLYGAPGKMPNLTYGGTALEYGTLDSATLIVESDYFVASNIIISNSAPRPDGKRKGAQAVALRASGDKATFYKVTLLGFQDTLCDDAHWHIYKDCLIQGTVDFVFGNGKTLFLNTELRVLGDEGMSVITAHARDKKTDDTGYSFVHCDVTGTGNGTLLGRAWMSKSKVVFAYSNIGCKDSNSSLDFFFFYIPFTCIFLHLQS
;
A
#
# COMPACT_ATOMS: atom_id res chain seq x y z
N MET A 1 -53.30 -26.82 -51.01
CA MET A 1 -53.54 -26.89 -49.55
C MET A 1 -52.20 -27.02 -48.85
N ALA A 2 -51.97 -26.10 -47.91
CA ALA A 2 -50.91 -25.92 -46.92
C ALA A 2 -49.68 -26.87 -46.93
N SER A 3 -48.50 -26.28 -47.12
CA SER A 3 -47.23 -26.77 -46.57
C SER A 3 -46.73 -25.72 -45.56
N ASN A 4 -46.83 -26.04 -44.28
CA ASN A 4 -46.37 -25.19 -43.17
C ASN A 4 -44.90 -25.51 -42.87
N SER A 5 -43.98 -24.69 -43.37
CA SER A 5 -42.60 -24.66 -42.87
C SER A 5 -42.52 -23.63 -41.74
N ARG A 6 -42.45 -24.11 -40.49
CA ARG A 6 -42.19 -23.26 -39.33
C ARG A 6 -40.69 -22.92 -39.30
N SER A 7 -40.35 -21.70 -39.71
CA SER A 7 -39.04 -21.10 -39.47
C SER A 7 -38.94 -20.70 -38.01
N SER A 8 -38.08 -21.38 -37.25
CA SER A 8 -37.75 -21.02 -35.87
C SER A 8 -36.74 -19.88 -35.87
N ILE A 9 -37.21 -18.66 -35.56
CA ILE A 9 -36.34 -17.49 -35.35
C ILE A 9 -35.69 -17.64 -33.98
N ILE A 10 -34.42 -18.05 -33.96
CA ILE A 10 -33.57 -18.03 -32.76
C ILE A 10 -33.25 -16.56 -32.46
N HIS A 11 -33.87 -15.99 -31.44
CA HIS A 11 -33.48 -14.69 -30.89
C HIS A 11 -32.19 -14.85 -30.07
N VAL A 12 -31.04 -14.68 -30.71
CA VAL A 12 -29.78 -14.48 -30.00
C VAL A 12 -29.78 -13.04 -29.47
N SER A 13 -30.21 -12.86 -28.22
CA SER A 13 -30.07 -11.59 -27.52
C SER A 13 -28.60 -11.41 -27.14
N LEU A 14 -27.84 -10.68 -27.96
CA LEU A 14 -26.47 -10.28 -27.65
C LEU A 14 -26.52 -9.21 -26.56
N MET A 15 -26.46 -9.62 -25.30
CA MET A 15 -26.37 -8.71 -24.17
C MET A 15 -24.93 -8.17 -24.10
N VAL A 16 -24.64 -7.13 -24.88
CA VAL A 16 -23.38 -6.38 -24.77
C VAL A 16 -23.44 -5.56 -23.49
N ALA A 17 -22.91 -6.13 -22.40
CA ALA A 17 -22.62 -5.37 -21.20
C ALA A 17 -21.52 -4.36 -21.56
N PHE A 18 -21.91 -3.10 -21.79
CA PHE A 18 -20.97 -1.98 -21.79
C PHE A 18 -20.41 -1.86 -20.38
N LEU A 19 -19.28 -2.50 -20.12
CA LEU A 19 -18.38 -2.15 -19.04
C LEU A 19 -17.85 -0.75 -19.36
N ALA A 20 -18.58 0.27 -18.92
CA ALA A 20 -18.04 1.62 -18.87
C ALA A 20 -16.91 1.60 -17.84
N SER A 21 -15.69 1.32 -18.32
CA SER A 21 -14.49 1.59 -17.54
C SER A 21 -14.43 3.10 -17.35
N ASN A 22 -14.68 3.56 -16.13
CA ASN A 22 -14.35 4.93 -15.75
C ASN A 22 -12.82 5.01 -15.74
N ILE A 23 -12.24 5.30 -16.91
CA ILE A 23 -10.81 5.54 -17.03
C ILE A 23 -10.55 6.91 -16.40
N ALA A 24 -9.98 6.89 -15.19
CA ALA A 24 -9.37 8.09 -14.63
C ALA A 24 -8.14 8.43 -15.49
N LEU A 25 -8.29 9.39 -16.41
CA LEU A 25 -7.17 9.92 -17.18
C LEU A 25 -6.33 10.79 -16.24
N ALA A 26 -5.12 10.32 -15.90
CA ALA A 26 -4.10 11.19 -15.36
C ALA A 26 -3.68 12.15 -16.48
N ASN A 27 -3.88 13.44 -16.26
CA ASN A 27 -3.34 14.49 -17.13
C ASN A 27 -2.44 15.40 -16.28
N ASP A 28 -1.50 16.07 -16.93
CA ASP A 28 -0.54 16.95 -16.25
C ASP A 28 -1.15 18.32 -15.89
N ASN A 29 -2.48 18.45 -15.94
CA ASN A 29 -3.17 19.72 -15.71
C ASN A 29 -3.24 20.09 -14.22
N VAL A 30 -3.08 19.13 -13.31
CA VAL A 30 -3.14 19.36 -11.85
C VAL A 30 -1.97 18.66 -11.13
N PRO A 31 -0.72 19.10 -11.36
CA PRO A 31 0.46 18.48 -10.77
C PRO A 31 0.49 18.65 -9.24
N ILE A 32 1.13 17.69 -8.54
CA ILE A 32 1.46 17.86 -7.11
C ILE A 32 2.39 19.09 -6.99
N PRO A 33 2.10 20.07 -6.11
CA PRO A 33 2.88 21.29 -6.01
C PRO A 33 4.30 21.03 -5.52
N ALA A 34 5.27 21.79 -6.01
CA ALA A 34 6.66 21.71 -5.54
C ALA A 34 6.84 22.23 -4.09
N VAL A 35 5.98 23.15 -3.65
CA VAL A 35 6.06 23.76 -2.31
C VAL A 35 5.30 22.89 -1.30
N LYS A 36 6.02 22.29 -0.33
CA LYS A 36 5.44 21.35 0.66
C LYS A 36 4.27 21.93 1.46
N SER A 37 4.30 23.23 1.81
CA SER A 37 3.20 23.88 2.54
C SER A 37 1.89 23.94 1.76
N GLN A 38 1.91 23.84 0.42
CA GLN A 38 0.72 23.82 -0.44
C GLN A 38 0.11 22.41 -0.58
N LEU A 39 0.83 21.37 -0.14
CA LEU A 39 0.45 19.99 -0.40
C LEU A 39 -0.92 19.61 0.17
N ASN A 40 -1.22 20.01 1.41
CA ASN A 40 -2.50 19.68 2.04
C ASN A 40 -3.66 20.38 1.34
N SER A 41 -3.50 21.65 0.98
CA SER A 41 -4.51 22.39 0.21
C SER A 41 -4.76 21.74 -1.15
N TRP A 42 -3.69 21.38 -1.87
CA TRP A 42 -3.79 20.65 -3.14
C TRP A 42 -4.49 19.30 -2.97
N TYR A 43 -4.15 18.53 -1.93
CA TYR A 43 -4.75 17.23 -1.66
C TYR A 43 -6.25 17.36 -1.40
N HIS A 44 -6.68 18.31 -0.57
CA HIS A 44 -8.10 18.52 -0.28
C HIS A 44 -8.90 19.01 -1.50
N GLN A 45 -8.27 19.77 -2.40
CA GLN A 45 -8.90 20.22 -3.64
C GLN A 45 -9.10 19.08 -4.65
N ASN A 46 -8.21 18.09 -4.68
CA ASN A 46 -8.23 16.99 -5.64
C ASN A 46 -8.91 15.73 -5.11
N VAL A 47 -8.78 15.46 -3.82
CA VAL A 47 -9.40 14.33 -3.12
C VAL A 47 -10.62 14.84 -2.33
N LYS A 48 -11.61 15.34 -3.08
CA LYS A 48 -12.84 15.89 -2.51
C LYS A 48 -13.68 14.80 -1.82
N PRO A 49 -14.57 15.16 -0.87
CA PRO A 49 -15.51 14.22 -0.27
C PRO A 49 -16.34 13.47 -1.32
N LEU A 50 -16.80 12.26 -0.98
CA LEU A 50 -17.61 11.42 -1.87
C LEU A 50 -18.77 12.19 -2.49
N SER A 51 -19.48 13.01 -1.71
CA SER A 51 -20.61 13.83 -2.15
C SER A 51 -20.33 14.73 -3.36
N GLN A 52 -19.08 15.11 -3.59
CA GLN A 52 -18.65 15.99 -4.67
C GLN A 52 -18.03 15.25 -5.87
N ARG A 53 -17.79 13.94 -5.78
CA ARG A 53 -17.14 13.14 -6.83
C ARG A 53 -17.89 11.87 -7.21
N LYS A 54 -19.12 11.66 -6.72
CA LYS A 54 -19.90 10.43 -6.97
C LYS A 54 -20.00 10.08 -8.46
N THR A 55 -20.15 11.08 -9.34
CA THR A 55 -20.36 10.88 -10.78
C THR A 55 -19.11 10.45 -11.54
N THR A 56 -17.92 10.60 -10.95
CA THR A 56 -16.63 10.28 -11.60
C THR A 56 -15.92 9.08 -10.98
N LEU A 57 -16.42 8.57 -9.87
CA LEU A 57 -15.85 7.41 -9.17
C LEU A 57 -16.42 6.10 -9.73
N ASP A 58 -15.72 4.99 -9.46
CA ASP A 58 -16.25 3.65 -9.74
C ASP A 58 -17.64 3.48 -9.08
N PRO A 59 -18.69 3.14 -9.86
CA PRO A 59 -20.03 2.89 -9.34
C PRO A 59 -20.06 1.88 -8.18
N SER A 60 -19.19 0.87 -8.21
CA SER A 60 -19.08 -0.16 -7.17
C SER A 60 -18.58 0.44 -5.86
N LEU A 61 -17.60 1.35 -5.93
CA LEU A 61 -17.14 2.11 -4.77
C LEU A 61 -18.27 3.02 -4.24
N VAL A 62 -18.96 3.75 -5.12
CA VAL A 62 -20.08 4.63 -4.71
C VAL A 62 -21.19 3.83 -4.02
N ALA A 63 -21.53 2.65 -4.55
CA ALA A 63 -22.50 1.74 -3.95
C ALA A 63 -22.01 1.24 -2.58
N ALA A 64 -20.73 0.86 -2.46
CA ALA A 64 -20.16 0.37 -1.21
C ALA A 64 -20.18 1.42 -0.10
N GLU A 65 -19.89 2.67 -0.43
CA GLU A 65 -19.89 3.78 0.54
C GLU A 65 -21.29 4.27 0.95
N SER A 66 -22.35 3.87 0.23
CA SER A 66 -23.72 4.36 0.49
C SER A 66 -24.29 3.90 1.84
N ALA A 67 -23.80 2.78 2.37
CA ALA A 67 -24.28 2.15 3.59
C ALA A 67 -23.14 1.45 4.35
N ALA A 68 -22.11 2.23 4.72
CA ALA A 68 -20.98 1.72 5.49
C ALA A 68 -21.41 1.19 6.86
N THR A 69 -20.86 0.06 7.28
CA THR A 69 -21.07 -0.52 8.61
C THR A 69 -19.80 -0.43 9.45
N VAL A 70 -19.95 -0.36 10.77
CA VAL A 70 -18.82 -0.37 11.70
C VAL A 70 -18.92 -1.59 12.61
N ILE A 71 -17.84 -2.37 12.69
CA ILE A 71 -17.65 -3.45 13.67
C ILE A 71 -16.43 -3.15 14.53
N LYS A 72 -16.48 -3.49 15.82
CA LYS A 72 -15.43 -3.16 16.80
C LYS A 72 -14.67 -4.41 17.24
N VAL A 73 -13.34 -4.31 17.26
CA VAL A 73 -12.44 -5.31 17.80
C VAL A 73 -11.81 -4.76 19.08
N MET A 74 -12.10 -5.36 20.23
CA MET A 74 -11.61 -4.92 21.54
C MET A 74 -11.15 -6.13 22.35
N GLN A 75 -9.87 -6.18 22.76
CA GLN A 75 -9.31 -7.31 23.50
C GLN A 75 -9.99 -7.52 24.88
N ASP A 76 -10.53 -6.46 25.47
CA ASP A 76 -11.27 -6.47 26.74
C ASP A 76 -12.70 -7.04 26.62
N GLY A 77 -13.17 -7.33 25.40
CA GLY A 77 -14.52 -7.84 25.13
C GLY A 77 -15.62 -6.79 25.05
N SER A 78 -15.30 -5.49 25.12
CA SER A 78 -16.28 -4.40 24.94
C SER A 78 -16.72 -4.16 23.49
N GLY A 79 -16.09 -4.85 22.54
CA GLY A 79 -16.37 -4.79 21.10
C GLY A 79 -17.26 -5.93 20.60
N ASN A 80 -17.45 -6.00 19.29
CA ASN A 80 -18.14 -7.11 18.64
C ASN A 80 -17.27 -8.37 18.60
N PHE A 81 -15.95 -8.21 18.52
CA PHE A 81 -14.96 -9.28 18.44
C PHE A 81 -13.78 -9.00 19.38
N LYS A 82 -13.04 -10.05 19.77
CA LYS A 82 -11.81 -9.91 20.54
C LYS A 82 -10.57 -9.88 19.65
N THR A 83 -10.64 -10.56 18.51
CA THR A 83 -9.54 -10.70 17.55
C THR A 83 -9.90 -10.08 16.20
N ILE A 84 -8.87 -9.73 15.44
CA ILE A 84 -9.03 -9.18 14.09
C ILE A 84 -9.48 -10.28 13.14
N ASN A 85 -8.93 -11.48 13.24
CA ASN A 85 -9.31 -12.61 12.39
C ASN A 85 -10.79 -13.00 12.54
N GLU A 86 -11.37 -12.95 13.74
CA GLU A 86 -12.81 -13.18 13.94
C GLU A 86 -13.67 -12.12 13.22
N ALA A 87 -13.26 -10.85 13.31
CA ALA A 87 -13.96 -9.76 12.64
C ALA A 87 -13.92 -9.92 11.12
N ILE A 88 -12.75 -10.24 10.55
CA ILE A 88 -12.60 -10.51 9.11
C ILE A 88 -13.41 -11.73 8.68
N LYS A 89 -13.42 -12.80 9.47
CA LYS A 89 -14.22 -14.00 9.21
C LYS A 89 -15.72 -13.71 9.15
N SER A 90 -16.21 -12.75 9.94
CA SER A 90 -17.62 -12.36 9.95
C SER A 90 -18.09 -11.65 8.67
N ILE A 91 -17.17 -11.09 7.88
CA ILE A 91 -17.49 -10.38 6.64
C ILE A 91 -17.74 -11.41 5.54
N PRO A 92 -18.88 -11.37 4.82
CA PRO A 92 -19.18 -12.36 3.79
C PRO A 92 -18.24 -12.24 2.58
N LYS A 93 -18.02 -13.36 1.90
CA LYS A 93 -17.44 -13.33 0.55
C LYS A 93 -18.40 -12.61 -0.40
N GLY A 94 -17.87 -11.90 -1.40
CA GLY A 94 -18.64 -11.06 -2.31
C GLY A 94 -19.20 -9.81 -1.63
N ASN A 95 -18.57 -9.31 -0.57
CA ASN A 95 -19.01 -8.12 0.14
C ASN A 95 -19.16 -6.92 -0.80
N THR A 96 -20.29 -6.22 -0.75
CA THR A 96 -20.58 -5.06 -1.61
C THR A 96 -20.70 -3.75 -0.84
N LYS A 97 -20.49 -3.76 0.47
CA LYS A 97 -20.63 -2.58 1.35
C LYS A 97 -19.33 -2.29 2.07
N ARG A 98 -19.01 -1.02 2.32
CA ARG A 98 -17.86 -0.64 3.13
C ARG A 98 -18.03 -1.20 4.56
N VAL A 99 -17.14 -2.09 4.97
CA VAL A 99 -17.10 -2.59 6.37
C VAL A 99 -15.90 -1.99 7.06
N MET A 100 -16.16 -1.11 8.03
CA MET A 100 -15.16 -0.42 8.83
C MET A 100 -14.91 -1.18 10.14
N VAL A 101 -13.78 -1.87 10.22
CA VAL A 101 -13.30 -2.56 11.41
C VAL A 101 -12.52 -1.56 12.27
N TYR A 102 -13.19 -1.06 13.32
CA TYR A 102 -12.53 -0.27 14.35
C TYR A 102 -11.76 -1.20 15.28
N ILE A 103 -10.48 -0.95 15.46
CA ILE A 103 -9.61 -1.76 16.32
C ILE A 103 -9.19 -0.89 17.51
N GLY A 104 -9.54 -1.32 18.72
CA GLY A 104 -9.15 -0.66 19.96
C GLY A 104 -7.64 -0.66 20.16
N SER A 105 -7.10 0.26 20.94
CA SER A 105 -5.67 0.30 21.24
C SER A 105 -5.21 -1.00 21.91
N GLY A 106 -4.05 -1.50 21.50
CA GLY A 106 -3.48 -2.73 22.03
C GLY A 106 -2.52 -3.36 21.03
N THR A 107 -1.93 -4.49 21.42
CA THR A 107 -1.08 -5.29 20.55
C THR A 107 -1.83 -6.58 20.19
N TYR A 108 -2.06 -6.77 18.91
CA TYR A 108 -2.76 -7.91 18.32
C TYR A 108 -1.72 -8.81 17.64
N ASN A 109 -1.31 -9.86 18.34
CA ASN A 109 -0.35 -10.83 17.81
C ASN A 109 -1.07 -11.85 16.92
N GLU A 110 -1.35 -11.46 15.68
CA GLU A 110 -2.14 -12.22 14.72
C GLU A 110 -1.50 -12.10 13.33
N LYS A 111 -1.38 -13.23 12.63
CA LYS A 111 -1.17 -13.23 11.19
C LYS A 111 -2.53 -13.02 10.51
N ILE A 112 -2.67 -11.95 9.73
CA ILE A 112 -3.95 -11.48 9.20
C ILE A 112 -3.92 -11.52 7.68
N ARG A 113 -4.98 -12.06 7.07
CA ARG A 113 -5.20 -12.00 5.63
C ARG A 113 -6.57 -11.38 5.35
N ILE A 114 -6.60 -10.37 4.50
CA ILE A 114 -7.82 -9.79 3.93
C ILE A 114 -7.98 -10.39 2.55
N GLU A 115 -8.85 -11.39 2.44
CA GLU A 115 -8.97 -12.21 1.25
C GLU A 115 -9.55 -11.43 0.07
N ARG A 116 -9.13 -11.79 -1.15
CA ARG A 116 -9.56 -11.15 -2.40
C ARG A 116 -11.07 -11.08 -2.56
N GLU A 117 -11.79 -12.11 -2.09
CA GLU A 117 -13.24 -12.18 -2.20
C GLU A 117 -13.98 -11.25 -1.22
N LYS A 118 -13.29 -10.43 -0.43
CA LYS A 118 -13.90 -9.51 0.55
C LYS A 118 -13.49 -8.05 0.30
N PRO A 119 -13.93 -7.41 -0.81
CA PRO A 119 -13.56 -6.02 -1.11
C PRO A 119 -14.18 -5.03 -0.11
N PHE A 120 -13.72 -3.78 -0.16
CA PHE A 120 -14.26 -2.65 0.63
C PHE A 120 -14.11 -2.80 2.16
N ILE A 121 -13.03 -3.44 2.63
CA ILE A 121 -12.72 -3.51 4.06
C ILE A 121 -11.86 -2.32 4.48
N THR A 122 -12.15 -1.75 5.65
CA THR A 122 -11.33 -0.73 6.28
C THR A 122 -10.88 -1.18 7.66
N LEU A 123 -9.58 -1.20 7.94
CA LEU A 123 -9.03 -1.34 9.28
C LEU A 123 -8.64 0.04 9.80
N TYR A 124 -9.11 0.42 10.99
CA TYR A 124 -8.70 1.70 11.55
C TYR A 124 -8.65 1.73 13.08
N GLY A 125 -7.71 2.50 13.60
CA GLY A 125 -7.59 2.82 15.02
C GLY A 125 -7.95 4.27 15.32
N ALA A 126 -7.95 4.62 16.60
CA ALA A 126 -8.07 6.01 17.03
C ALA A 126 -6.72 6.76 16.85
N PRO A 127 -6.71 7.98 16.30
CA PRO A 127 -5.52 8.82 16.29
C PRO A 127 -4.89 8.96 17.69
N GLY A 128 -3.57 8.80 17.79
CA GLY A 128 -2.84 8.85 19.07
C GLY A 128 -2.99 7.59 19.96
N LYS A 129 -3.83 6.62 19.57
CA LYS A 129 -4.04 5.33 20.25
C LYS A 129 -4.08 4.20 19.23
N MET A 130 -3.12 4.23 18.30
CA MET A 130 -3.06 3.28 17.19
C MET A 130 -2.81 1.86 17.70
N PRO A 131 -3.60 0.86 17.28
CA PRO A 131 -3.31 -0.55 17.58
C PRO A 131 -2.08 -1.00 16.81
N ASN A 132 -1.33 -1.93 17.41
CA ASN A 132 -0.23 -2.63 16.75
C ASN A 132 -0.69 -4.03 16.31
N LEU A 133 -0.73 -4.25 14.99
CA LEU A 133 -0.95 -5.55 14.38
C LEU A 133 0.43 -6.17 14.15
N THR A 134 0.72 -7.28 14.84
CA THR A 134 2.06 -7.86 14.83
C THR A 134 2.06 -9.36 14.60
N TYR A 135 3.09 -9.86 13.92
CA TYR A 135 3.39 -11.29 13.83
C TYR A 135 4.89 -11.50 13.51
N GLY A 136 5.45 -12.62 13.93
CA GLY A 136 6.88 -12.94 13.78
C GLY A 136 7.21 -13.84 12.59
N GLY A 137 6.54 -13.67 11.44
CA GLY A 137 6.71 -14.53 10.27
C GLY A 137 8.04 -14.28 9.56
N THR A 138 8.74 -15.35 9.17
CA THR A 138 9.99 -15.27 8.39
C THR A 138 9.87 -16.01 7.07
N ALA A 139 10.71 -15.67 6.09
CA ALA A 139 10.76 -16.37 4.82
C ALA A 139 11.26 -17.82 4.93
N LEU A 140 11.99 -18.16 5.98
CA LEU A 140 12.36 -19.56 6.24
C LEU A 140 11.13 -20.44 6.46
N GLU A 141 10.12 -19.91 7.17
CA GLU A 141 8.91 -20.65 7.52
C GLU A 141 7.83 -20.53 6.44
N TYR A 142 7.64 -19.33 5.88
CA TYR A 142 6.50 -19.04 5.00
C TYR A 142 6.89 -18.70 3.55
N GLY A 143 8.17 -18.54 3.25
CA GLY A 143 8.60 -17.75 2.08
C GLY A 143 8.36 -16.25 2.30
N THR A 144 9.04 -15.40 1.51
CA THR A 144 9.01 -13.94 1.73
C THR A 144 7.59 -13.37 1.70
N LEU A 145 6.81 -13.70 0.68
CA LEU A 145 5.49 -13.10 0.47
C LEU A 145 4.49 -13.46 1.58
N ASP A 146 4.48 -14.72 2.02
CA ASP A 146 3.57 -15.18 3.08
C ASP A 146 4.17 -15.00 4.48
N SER A 147 5.37 -14.43 4.63
CA SER A 147 5.92 -14.03 5.94
C SER A 147 5.20 -12.80 6.54
N ALA A 148 4.39 -12.12 5.72
CA ALA A 148 3.69 -10.90 6.07
C ALA A 148 2.80 -11.03 7.32
N THR A 149 2.86 -10.01 8.19
CA THR A 149 1.92 -9.87 9.32
C THR A 149 0.51 -9.58 8.81
N LEU A 150 0.38 -8.61 7.90
CA LEU A 150 -0.88 -8.30 7.22
C LEU A 150 -0.72 -8.55 5.71
N ILE A 151 -1.55 -9.44 5.17
CA ILE A 151 -1.67 -9.72 3.73
C ILE A 151 -2.98 -9.13 3.23
N VAL A 152 -2.93 -8.19 2.30
CA VAL A 152 -4.10 -7.53 1.71
C VAL A 152 -4.21 -7.92 0.24
N GLU A 153 -5.14 -8.82 -0.07
CA GLU A 153 -5.47 -9.24 -1.44
C GLU A 153 -6.78 -8.63 -1.95
N SER A 154 -7.45 -7.86 -1.09
CA SER A 154 -8.78 -7.29 -1.26
C SER A 154 -8.75 -5.91 -1.91
N ASP A 155 -9.55 -5.73 -2.96
CA ASP A 155 -9.70 -4.45 -3.65
C ASP A 155 -10.39 -3.41 -2.76
N TYR A 156 -10.04 -2.13 -2.97
CA TYR A 156 -10.56 -0.98 -2.22
C TYR A 156 -10.33 -1.04 -0.71
N PHE A 157 -9.32 -1.81 -0.26
CA PHE A 157 -8.91 -1.86 1.12
C PHE A 157 -8.43 -0.50 1.64
N VAL A 158 -8.73 -0.18 2.89
CA VAL A 158 -8.20 1.02 3.56
C VAL A 158 -7.62 0.66 4.91
N ALA A 159 -6.43 1.15 5.22
CA ALA A 159 -5.88 1.16 6.57
C ALA A 159 -5.67 2.59 7.06
N SER A 160 -6.08 2.90 8.30
CA SER A 160 -5.80 4.21 8.87
C SER A 160 -5.55 4.25 10.37
N ASN A 161 -4.53 5.01 10.80
CA ASN A 161 -4.14 5.16 12.20
C ASN A 161 -3.87 3.79 12.87
N ILE A 162 -3.07 2.96 12.21
CA ILE A 162 -2.65 1.65 12.71
C ILE A 162 -1.14 1.46 12.57
N ILE A 163 -0.56 0.65 13.44
CA ILE A 163 0.81 0.15 13.33
C ILE A 163 0.73 -1.29 12.83
N ILE A 164 1.58 -1.63 11.87
CA ILE A 164 1.76 -3.00 11.38
C ILE A 164 3.25 -3.32 11.53
N SER A 165 3.58 -4.32 12.34
CA SER A 165 4.97 -4.69 12.62
C SER A 165 5.24 -6.17 12.35
N ASN A 166 6.34 -6.48 11.69
CA ASN A 166 6.89 -7.84 11.77
C ASN A 166 7.86 -7.92 12.95
N SER A 167 7.60 -8.81 13.90
CA SER A 167 8.40 -8.94 15.12
C SER A 167 9.58 -9.92 14.99
N ALA A 168 9.89 -10.41 13.79
CA ALA A 168 11.07 -11.22 13.56
C ALA A 168 12.37 -10.43 13.89
N PRO A 169 13.40 -11.10 14.43
CA PRO A 169 14.62 -10.41 14.84
C PRO A 169 15.46 -9.96 13.65
N ARG A 170 16.04 -8.76 13.76
CA ARG A 170 16.94 -8.12 12.78
C ARG A 170 17.90 -9.12 12.14
N PRO A 171 17.96 -9.25 10.80
CA PRO A 171 18.91 -10.16 10.15
C PRO A 171 20.34 -9.95 10.62
N ASP A 172 21.04 -11.04 10.93
CA ASP A 172 22.43 -11.03 11.45
C ASP A 172 23.47 -11.43 10.38
N GLY A 173 23.02 -11.55 9.12
CA GLY A 173 23.83 -12.02 8.00
C GLY A 173 24.17 -13.53 8.01
N LYS A 174 23.72 -14.28 9.03
CA LYS A 174 23.99 -15.72 9.19
C LYS A 174 22.73 -16.56 9.04
N ARG A 175 21.60 -16.08 9.57
CA ARG A 175 20.31 -16.78 9.48
C ARG A 175 19.80 -16.81 8.05
N LYS A 176 19.48 -18.01 7.56
CA LYS A 176 18.81 -18.21 6.27
C LYS A 176 17.34 -17.77 6.38
N GLY A 177 16.79 -17.21 5.31
CA GLY A 177 15.37 -16.86 5.24
C GLY A 177 14.94 -15.77 6.24
N ALA A 178 15.83 -14.83 6.56
CA ALA A 178 15.60 -13.78 7.56
C ALA A 178 14.70 -12.63 7.06
N GLN A 179 14.24 -12.66 5.80
CA GLN A 179 13.24 -11.72 5.28
C GLN A 179 11.95 -11.84 6.08
N ALA A 180 11.34 -10.69 6.40
CA ALA A 180 10.23 -10.64 7.34
C ALA A 180 9.31 -9.46 7.03
N VAL A 181 8.24 -9.74 6.28
CA VAL A 181 7.33 -8.72 5.77
C VAL A 181 6.37 -8.24 6.87
N ALA A 182 6.19 -6.94 7.02
CA ALA A 182 5.13 -6.39 7.88
C ALA A 182 3.80 -6.33 7.11
N LEU A 183 3.82 -5.75 5.91
CA LEU A 183 2.65 -5.60 5.05
C LEU A 183 2.95 -6.15 3.66
N ARG A 184 2.06 -7.01 3.14
CA ARG A 184 1.95 -7.32 1.73
C ARG A 184 0.65 -6.76 1.17
N ALA A 185 0.70 -5.93 0.14
CA ALA A 185 -0.46 -5.36 -0.53
C ALA A 185 -0.49 -5.77 -2.01
N SER A 186 -1.57 -6.43 -2.43
CA SER A 186 -1.81 -6.88 -3.80
C SER A 186 -3.25 -6.66 -4.29
N GLY A 187 -4.16 -6.16 -3.45
CA GLY A 187 -5.52 -5.77 -3.83
C GLY A 187 -5.54 -4.40 -4.49
N ASP A 188 -6.31 -4.22 -5.57
CA ASP A 188 -6.30 -2.99 -6.34
C ASP A 188 -6.96 -1.82 -5.60
N LYS A 189 -6.41 -0.61 -5.80
CA LYS A 189 -6.90 0.66 -5.21
C LYS A 189 -6.87 0.67 -3.67
N ALA A 190 -5.90 -0.01 -3.06
CA ALA A 190 -5.69 0.04 -1.61
C ALA A 190 -5.11 1.37 -1.14
N THR A 191 -5.56 1.84 0.02
CA THR A 191 -5.15 3.13 0.62
C THR A 191 -4.63 2.94 2.03
N PHE A 192 -3.48 3.53 2.34
CA PHE A 192 -2.85 3.52 3.65
C PHE A 192 -2.66 4.97 4.09
N TYR A 193 -3.33 5.38 5.18
CA TYR A 193 -3.31 6.76 5.64
C TYR A 193 -2.95 6.84 7.13
N LYS A 194 -1.82 7.48 7.45
CA LYS A 194 -1.29 7.49 8.83
C LYS A 194 -1.05 6.08 9.36
N VAL A 195 -0.38 5.26 8.54
CA VAL A 195 0.02 3.90 8.90
C VAL A 195 1.51 3.90 9.22
N THR A 196 1.89 3.16 10.26
CA THR A 196 3.30 2.92 10.61
C THR A 196 3.65 1.47 10.31
N LEU A 197 4.62 1.25 9.41
CA LEU A 197 5.13 -0.05 9.03
C LEU A 197 6.51 -0.26 9.65
N LEU A 198 6.62 -1.28 10.50
CA LEU A 198 7.85 -1.57 11.25
C LEU A 198 8.39 -2.94 10.87
N GLY A 199 9.65 -2.99 10.46
CA GLY A 199 10.35 -4.22 10.12
C GLY A 199 11.84 -3.96 9.90
N PHE A 200 12.51 -4.95 9.32
CA PHE A 200 13.92 -4.87 8.94
C PHE A 200 14.05 -5.11 7.43
N GLN A 201 14.40 -6.34 7.02
CA GLN A 201 14.48 -6.70 5.62
C GLN A 201 13.09 -7.02 5.08
N ASP A 202 12.76 -6.42 3.93
CA ASP A 202 11.50 -6.62 3.20
C ASP A 202 10.24 -6.12 3.95
N THR A 203 10.32 -5.02 4.73
CA THR A 203 9.19 -4.53 5.56
C THR A 203 7.86 -4.39 4.79
N LEU A 204 7.87 -3.76 3.61
CA LEU A 204 6.70 -3.55 2.77
C LEU A 204 6.87 -4.27 1.43
N CYS A 205 6.03 -5.28 1.20
CA CYS A 205 5.81 -5.88 -0.11
C CYS A 205 4.61 -5.19 -0.80
N ASP A 206 4.90 -4.14 -1.55
CA ASP A 206 3.93 -3.47 -2.42
C ASP A 206 3.85 -4.21 -3.77
N ASP A 207 3.15 -5.36 -3.71
CA ASP A 207 3.26 -6.49 -4.62
C ASP A 207 2.75 -6.18 -6.03
N ALA A 208 1.52 -5.65 -6.15
CA ALA A 208 0.87 -5.39 -7.44
C ALA A 208 -0.21 -4.30 -7.32
N HIS A 209 -0.69 -3.81 -8.48
CA HIS A 209 -1.83 -2.88 -8.59
C HIS A 209 -1.59 -1.46 -8.05
N TRP A 210 -2.66 -0.67 -7.90
CA TRP A 210 -2.58 0.76 -7.61
C TRP A 210 -2.76 1.04 -6.12
N HIS A 211 -1.76 1.64 -5.48
CA HIS A 211 -1.84 1.98 -4.06
C HIS A 211 -1.45 3.44 -3.78
N ILE A 212 -1.92 3.95 -2.63
CA ILE A 212 -1.44 5.21 -2.06
C ILE A 212 -1.08 5.03 -0.59
N TYR A 213 0.09 5.54 -0.21
CA TYR A 213 0.55 5.64 1.17
C TYR A 213 0.71 7.13 1.49
N LYS A 214 -0.13 7.67 2.36
CA LYS A 214 -0.13 9.10 2.72
C LYS A 214 0.09 9.31 4.21
N ASP A 215 1.01 10.21 4.54
CA ASP A 215 1.35 10.56 5.92
C ASP A 215 1.76 9.32 6.74
N CYS A 216 2.43 8.37 6.09
CA CYS A 216 2.86 7.12 6.70
C CYS A 216 4.29 7.20 7.22
N LEU A 217 4.67 6.19 7.99
CA LEU A 217 6.06 5.88 8.31
C LEU A 217 6.36 4.45 7.86
N ILE A 218 7.47 4.27 7.15
CA ILE A 218 7.95 2.95 6.72
C ILE A 218 9.41 2.82 7.14
N GLN A 219 9.71 1.81 7.95
CA GLN A 219 11.04 1.61 8.51
C GLN A 219 11.63 0.26 8.10
N GLY A 220 12.93 0.22 7.81
CA GLY A 220 13.64 -1.03 7.58
C GLY A 220 15.13 -0.89 7.25
N THR A 221 15.72 -1.99 6.77
CA THR A 221 17.14 -2.14 6.45
C THR A 221 17.35 -2.33 4.94
N VAL A 222 17.17 -3.55 4.45
CA VAL A 222 17.41 -3.96 3.05
C VAL A 222 16.07 -4.18 2.37
N ASP A 223 15.92 -3.60 1.17
CA ASP A 223 14.76 -3.72 0.29
C ASP A 223 13.43 -3.48 1.01
N PHE A 224 13.40 -2.57 1.99
CA PHE A 224 12.27 -2.47 2.90
C PHE A 224 11.00 -1.90 2.24
N VAL A 225 11.09 -1.41 1.00
CA VAL A 225 9.97 -1.20 0.08
C VAL A 225 10.25 -1.93 -1.24
N PHE A 226 9.57 -3.04 -1.50
CA PHE A 226 9.81 -3.86 -2.68
C PHE A 226 8.50 -4.39 -3.29
N GLY A 227 8.56 -4.90 -4.53
CA GLY A 227 7.40 -5.40 -5.26
C GLY A 227 7.23 -4.74 -6.63
N ASN A 228 6.06 -4.92 -7.25
CA ASN A 228 5.74 -4.44 -8.59
C ASN A 228 4.49 -3.54 -8.64
N GLY A 229 4.12 -2.91 -7.53
CA GLY A 229 3.01 -1.97 -7.49
C GLY A 229 3.21 -0.71 -8.36
N LYS A 230 2.09 -0.04 -8.64
CA LYS A 230 2.01 1.32 -9.21
C LYS A 230 1.57 2.26 -8.09
N THR A 231 2.53 2.85 -7.40
CA THR A 231 2.26 3.37 -6.05
C THR A 231 2.76 4.79 -5.87
N LEU A 232 1.90 5.60 -5.26
CA LEU A 232 2.21 6.94 -4.79
C LEU A 232 2.44 6.93 -3.28
N PHE A 233 3.66 7.23 -2.86
CA PHE A 233 4.00 7.55 -1.49
C PHE A 233 4.01 9.07 -1.35
N LEU A 234 3.10 9.63 -0.55
CA LEU A 234 2.88 11.07 -0.43
C LEU A 234 3.11 11.52 1.01
N ASN A 235 4.07 12.43 1.22
CA ASN A 235 4.40 12.95 2.56
C ASN A 235 4.65 11.82 3.58
N THR A 236 5.40 10.80 3.16
CA THR A 236 5.71 9.60 3.97
C THR A 236 7.16 9.65 4.45
N GLU A 237 7.40 9.25 5.69
CA GLU A 237 8.75 9.07 6.23
C GLU A 237 9.29 7.68 5.85
N LEU A 238 10.50 7.63 5.28
CA LEU A 238 11.26 6.42 4.99
C LEU A 238 12.43 6.36 5.98
N ARG A 239 12.27 5.62 7.07
CA ARG A 239 13.24 5.57 8.17
C ARG A 239 14.20 4.40 8.00
N VAL A 240 15.48 4.71 7.80
CA VAL A 240 16.54 3.73 7.59
C VAL A 240 17.12 3.28 8.93
N LEU A 241 17.29 1.97 9.10
CA LEU A 241 17.98 1.35 10.24
C LEU A 241 19.33 0.76 9.79
N GLY A 242 20.25 1.61 9.36
CA GLY A 242 21.53 1.21 8.74
C GLY A 242 22.73 1.13 9.67
N ASP A 243 22.51 1.08 10.98
CA ASP A 243 23.54 0.96 12.01
C ASP A 243 24.32 -0.36 11.97
N GLU A 244 23.77 -1.41 11.32
CA GLU A 244 24.39 -2.73 11.22
C GLU A 244 24.52 -3.22 9.77
N GLY A 245 25.10 -2.39 8.89
CA GLY A 245 25.49 -2.77 7.54
C GLY A 245 24.72 -2.06 6.43
N MET A 246 24.73 -2.66 5.24
CA MET A 246 24.14 -2.07 4.05
C MET A 246 22.63 -1.89 4.21
N SER A 247 22.12 -0.75 3.76
CA SER A 247 20.70 -0.45 3.69
C SER A 247 20.28 -0.06 2.28
N VAL A 248 19.12 -0.54 1.86
CA VAL A 248 18.54 -0.29 0.54
C VAL A 248 17.07 0.00 0.74
N ILE A 249 16.62 1.19 0.32
CA ILE A 249 15.25 1.63 0.55
C ILE A 249 14.29 0.89 -0.39
N THR A 250 14.57 0.90 -1.69
CA THR A 250 13.65 0.34 -2.69
C THR A 250 14.21 -0.81 -3.51
N ALA A 251 13.38 -1.78 -3.84
CA ALA A 251 13.68 -2.86 -4.77
C ALA A 251 12.48 -3.13 -5.70
N HIS A 252 12.29 -2.25 -6.69
CA HIS A 252 11.16 -2.34 -7.62
C HIS A 252 11.37 -3.47 -8.67
N ALA A 253 10.31 -4.24 -8.91
CA ALA A 253 10.32 -5.48 -9.65
C ALA A 253 9.73 -5.37 -11.07
N ARG A 254 9.64 -4.17 -11.64
CA ARG A 254 9.23 -4.01 -13.04
C ARG A 254 10.21 -4.72 -13.96
N ASP A 255 9.69 -5.57 -14.84
CA ASP A 255 10.53 -6.37 -15.76
C ASP A 255 10.27 -6.08 -17.24
N LYS A 256 9.10 -5.52 -17.61
CA LYS A 256 8.82 -5.15 -19.00
C LYS A 256 8.71 -3.63 -19.16
N LYS A 257 9.17 -3.14 -20.31
CA LYS A 257 8.99 -1.72 -20.69
C LYS A 257 7.51 -1.35 -20.83
N THR A 258 6.65 -2.29 -21.19
CA THR A 258 5.21 -2.10 -21.34
C THR A 258 4.44 -2.09 -20.03
N ASP A 259 5.04 -2.52 -18.92
CA ASP A 259 4.38 -2.51 -17.62
C ASP A 259 4.18 -1.07 -17.15
N ASP A 260 2.98 -0.72 -16.75
CA ASP A 260 2.65 0.60 -16.18
C ASP A 260 2.78 0.59 -14.65
N THR A 261 3.90 0.06 -14.15
CA THR A 261 4.22 -0.03 -12.72
C THR A 261 5.43 0.83 -12.38
N GLY A 262 5.56 1.17 -11.10
CA GLY A 262 6.63 2.02 -10.58
C GLY A 262 6.25 2.67 -9.25
N TYR A 263 7.27 3.15 -8.53
CA TYR A 263 7.07 3.91 -7.30
C TYR A 263 7.32 5.41 -7.52
N SER A 264 6.44 6.24 -6.96
CA SER A 264 6.61 7.69 -6.90
C SER A 264 6.59 8.13 -5.44
N PHE A 265 7.72 8.61 -4.93
CA PHE A 265 7.85 9.21 -3.60
C PHE A 265 7.81 10.72 -3.75
N VAL A 266 6.81 11.37 -3.16
CA VAL A 266 6.57 12.81 -3.33
C VAL A 266 6.41 13.49 -1.99
N HIS A 267 7.21 14.53 -1.71
CA HIS A 267 7.29 15.20 -0.40
C HIS A 267 7.67 14.28 0.77
N CYS A 268 8.31 13.16 0.47
CA CYS A 268 8.77 12.20 1.47
C CYS A 268 10.05 12.66 2.16
N ASP A 269 10.28 12.18 3.38
CA ASP A 269 11.50 12.45 4.12
C ASP A 269 12.24 11.13 4.33
N VAL A 270 13.50 11.05 3.90
CA VAL A 270 14.39 9.91 4.22
C VAL A 270 15.16 10.26 5.48
N THR A 271 14.97 9.46 6.53
CA THR A 271 15.49 9.70 7.89
C THR A 271 16.21 8.46 8.42
N GLY A 272 16.69 8.53 9.67
CA GLY A 272 17.32 7.41 10.35
C GLY A 272 18.84 7.42 10.23
N THR A 273 19.45 6.24 10.34
CA THR A 273 20.91 6.06 10.38
C THR A 273 21.37 5.13 9.26
N GLY A 274 22.62 5.27 8.84
CA GLY A 274 23.23 4.36 7.87
C GLY A 274 24.43 4.99 7.17
N ASN A 275 25.43 4.18 6.84
CA ASN A 275 26.56 4.61 6.03
C ASN A 275 26.47 3.95 4.64
N GLY A 276 26.36 4.78 3.60
CA GLY A 276 26.22 4.31 2.22
C GLY A 276 24.86 3.70 1.90
N THR A 277 23.77 4.35 2.35
CA THR A 277 22.41 3.89 2.07
C THR A 277 22.08 4.08 0.58
N LEU A 278 21.50 3.05 -0.04
CA LEU A 278 21.01 3.14 -1.42
C LEU A 278 19.53 3.52 -1.42
N LEU A 279 19.16 4.50 -2.25
CA LEU A 279 17.74 4.82 -2.51
C LEU A 279 17.00 3.64 -3.16
N GLY A 280 17.72 2.80 -3.89
CA GLY A 280 17.19 1.54 -4.36
C GLY A 280 18.17 0.71 -5.16
N ARG A 281 17.72 -0.50 -5.50
CA ARG A 281 18.34 -1.39 -6.48
C ARG A 281 17.27 -1.99 -7.40
N ALA A 282 17.65 -2.41 -8.61
CA ALA A 282 16.75 -3.15 -9.47
C ALA A 282 16.57 -4.57 -8.94
N TRP A 283 15.34 -4.92 -8.54
CA TRP A 283 15.01 -6.33 -8.36
C TRP A 283 14.81 -7.01 -9.72
N MET A 284 14.22 -6.29 -10.68
CA MET A 284 14.05 -6.75 -12.07
C MET A 284 14.57 -5.74 -13.10
N SER A 285 14.64 -6.16 -14.37
CA SER A 285 15.45 -5.53 -15.41
C SER A 285 14.96 -4.16 -15.91
N LYS A 286 13.78 -3.71 -15.47
CA LYS A 286 13.13 -2.46 -15.88
C LYS A 286 12.56 -1.68 -14.68
N SER A 287 13.15 -1.87 -13.49
CA SER A 287 12.82 -1.15 -12.25
C SER A 287 12.60 0.36 -12.49
N LYS A 288 11.52 0.90 -11.91
CA LYS A 288 11.15 2.32 -12.04
C LYS A 288 10.78 2.92 -10.68
N VAL A 289 11.60 3.84 -10.22
CA VAL A 289 11.42 4.57 -8.95
C VAL A 289 11.73 6.04 -9.17
N VAL A 290 10.87 6.92 -8.65
CA VAL A 290 11.01 8.38 -8.75
C VAL A 290 10.89 8.98 -7.35
N PHE A 291 11.82 9.88 -7.01
CA PHE A 291 11.73 10.74 -5.83
C PHE A 291 11.58 12.19 -6.30
N ALA A 292 10.50 12.84 -5.89
CA ALA A 292 10.18 14.24 -6.23
C ALA A 292 9.92 15.05 -4.96
N TYR A 293 10.44 16.27 -4.89
CA TYR A 293 10.26 17.19 -3.76
C TYR A 293 10.53 16.57 -2.37
N SER A 294 11.36 15.53 -2.34
CA SER A 294 11.61 14.73 -1.15
C SER A 294 12.93 15.16 -0.52
N ASN A 295 12.99 15.16 0.81
CA ASN A 295 14.23 15.41 1.53
C ASN A 295 15.02 14.10 1.63
N ILE A 296 16.18 14.07 1.00
CA ILE A 296 17.08 12.91 0.95
C ILE A 296 18.34 13.32 1.72
N GLY A 297 18.21 13.40 3.04
CA GLY A 297 19.24 13.99 3.91
C GLY A 297 18.73 14.20 5.32
N CYS A 298 19.61 13.97 6.30
CA CYS A 298 19.29 13.98 7.71
C CYS A 298 18.97 15.41 8.22
N LYS A 299 18.00 15.51 9.15
CA LYS A 299 17.77 16.72 9.98
C LYS A 299 18.47 16.68 11.35
N ASP A 300 19.11 15.57 11.74
CA ASP A 300 19.68 15.38 13.09
C ASP A 300 21.21 15.27 13.11
N SER A 301 21.85 16.25 13.73
CA SER A 301 23.26 16.63 13.60
C SER A 301 24.34 15.67 14.16
N ASN A 302 24.10 14.36 14.35
CA ASN A 302 25.12 13.46 14.94
C ASN A 302 25.42 12.16 14.16
N SER A 303 24.76 11.91 13.04
CA SER A 303 25.12 10.81 12.13
C SER A 303 24.62 11.13 10.71
N SER A 304 25.55 11.33 9.78
CA SER A 304 25.23 11.62 8.38
C SER A 304 24.74 10.35 7.67
N LEU A 305 23.63 10.47 6.92
CA LEU A 305 23.27 9.52 5.87
C LEU A 305 24.03 9.92 4.61
N ASP A 306 25.04 9.15 4.25
CA ASP A 306 25.70 9.29 2.95
C ASP A 306 24.98 8.40 1.92
N PHE A 307 24.52 9.00 0.82
CA PHE A 307 23.81 8.31 -0.25
C PHE A 307 24.74 7.98 -1.42
N PHE A 308 24.67 6.75 -1.92
CA PHE A 308 25.30 6.38 -3.20
C PHE A 308 24.24 6.27 -4.29
N PHE A 309 24.48 7.00 -5.39
CA PHE A 309 23.68 6.91 -6.61
C PHE A 309 24.36 5.97 -7.59
N PHE A 310 23.80 4.78 -7.82
CA PHE A 310 24.25 3.93 -8.93
C PHE A 310 23.55 4.36 -10.23
N TYR A 311 24.36 4.64 -11.27
CA TYR A 311 23.91 4.86 -12.65
C TYR A 311 24.04 3.52 -13.41
N ILE A 312 22.97 2.75 -13.56
CA ILE A 312 22.94 1.51 -14.37
C ILE A 312 21.60 1.48 -15.12
N PRO A 313 21.55 1.60 -16.45
CA PRO A 313 20.66 2.54 -17.15
C PRO A 313 19.30 2.73 -16.45
N PHE A 314 19.31 3.51 -15.36
CA PHE A 314 18.15 3.76 -14.53
C PHE A 314 17.57 5.08 -14.99
N THR A 315 16.25 5.13 -15.16
CA THR A 315 15.55 6.41 -15.17
C THR A 315 15.15 6.73 -13.74
N CYS A 316 16.13 7.02 -12.89
CA CYS A 316 15.90 7.65 -11.59
C CYS A 316 15.83 9.15 -11.88
N ILE A 317 14.63 9.68 -12.13
CA ILE A 317 14.45 11.11 -12.40
C ILE A 317 14.35 11.81 -11.06
N PHE A 318 15.41 12.56 -10.72
CA PHE A 318 15.35 13.57 -9.67
C PHE A 318 14.91 14.88 -10.29
N LEU A 319 13.66 15.27 -10.06
CA LEU A 319 13.22 16.64 -10.32
C LEU A 319 13.65 17.50 -9.13
N HIS A 320 14.93 17.86 -9.11
CA HIS A 320 15.44 18.91 -8.24
C HIS A 320 15.29 20.24 -9.00
N LEU A 321 14.13 20.88 -8.84
CA LEU A 321 13.94 22.27 -9.24
C LEU A 321 14.08 23.13 -7.98
N GLN A 322 15.31 23.45 -7.63
CA GLN A 322 15.57 24.65 -6.83
C GLN A 322 16.02 25.75 -7.80
N SER A 323 15.32 26.88 -7.74
CA SER A 323 15.80 28.18 -8.23
C SER A 323 16.85 28.74 -7.29
#